data_AF-A0A1Q9TQ47-F1
#
_entry.id   AF-A0A1Q9TQ47-F1
#
_cell.length_a   1.000
_cell.length_b   1.000
_cell.length_c   1.000
_cell.angle_alpha   90.00
_cell.angle_beta   90.00
_cell.angle_gamma   90.00
#
_symmetry.space_group_name_H-M   'P 1'
#
loop_
_entity.id
_entity.type
_entity.pdbx_description
1 polymer ?
#
loop_
_entity_poly.entity_id
_entity_poly.type
_entity_poly.pdbx_seq_one_letter_code
_entity_poly.pdbx_strand_id
1 'polypeptide(L)'
;MFVSPYHFSRIFSRAVGLTPGRYLTAVRLFAAKRMLLTTDLTVSDIVCSVGYNSVGTFTSRFTRAVGMSPTQYRSPAVARLTVAASDDFARMPDLGDMIEANRGRSRTEGPTNTLRGALEIPSQVCGANAVVGVFRDAAPQGAPVAFEAFTAHGRTEFEVAGVPNGSYRVIAVAMPHETEAESGRVLTANTRRHVTISSGLNTYVSLSARPAEETATPMAVTLADVSSVGADPRRAGDLCLQPTVA
;
A
#
# COMPACT_ATOMS: atom_id res chain seq x y z
N MET A 1 -33.70 -3.44 5.29
CA MET A 1 -33.02 -4.70 5.63
C MET A 1 -32.58 -4.62 7.08
N PHE A 2 -33.29 -5.25 8.03
CA PHE A 2 -32.92 -5.20 9.45
C PHE A 2 -32.09 -6.42 9.80
N VAL A 3 -30.77 -6.24 9.87
CA VAL A 3 -29.83 -7.26 10.29
C VAL A 3 -29.24 -6.82 11.62
N SER A 4 -29.13 -7.71 12.60
CA SER A 4 -28.48 -7.35 13.87
C SER A 4 -27.01 -6.95 13.60
N PRO A 5 -26.45 -5.96 14.33
CA PRO A 5 -25.07 -5.51 14.11
C PRO A 5 -24.05 -6.65 14.14
N TYR A 6 -24.29 -7.66 15.00
CA TYR A 6 -23.46 -8.85 15.11
C TYR A 6 -23.54 -9.75 13.88
N HIS A 7 -24.75 -10.00 13.37
CA HIS A 7 -24.94 -10.81 12.17
C HIS A 7 -24.34 -10.13 10.93
N PHE A 8 -24.54 -8.81 10.80
CA PHE A 8 -23.90 -8.00 9.75
C PHE A 8 -22.38 -8.07 9.83
N SER A 9 -21.79 -7.82 11.00
CA SER A 9 -20.33 -7.86 11.18
C SER A 9 -19.73 -9.21 10.81
N ARG A 10 -20.40 -10.32 11.16
CA ARG A 10 -19.95 -11.67 10.83
C ARG A 10 -20.03 -11.95 9.32
N ILE A 11 -21.16 -11.64 8.68
CA ILE A 11 -21.31 -11.83 7.23
C ILE A 11 -20.31 -10.97 6.48
N PHE A 12 -20.20 -9.69 6.85
CA PHE A 12 -19.28 -8.75 6.26
C PHE A 12 -17.84 -9.25 6.36
N SER A 13 -17.40 -9.66 7.57
CA SER A 13 -16.04 -10.14 7.78
C SER A 13 -15.74 -11.42 7.00
N ARG A 14 -16.75 -12.29 6.80
CA ARG A 14 -16.61 -13.48 5.96
C ARG A 14 -16.47 -13.14 4.47
N ALA A 15 -17.21 -12.14 4.01
CA ALA A 15 -17.19 -11.73 2.61
C ALA A 15 -15.95 -10.90 2.26
N VAL A 16 -15.62 -9.91 3.09
CA VAL A 16 -14.57 -8.90 2.81
C VAL A 16 -13.21 -9.28 3.43
N GLY A 17 -13.19 -10.19 4.43
CA GLY A 17 -11.97 -10.56 5.14
C GLY A 17 -11.50 -9.55 6.19
N LEU A 18 -12.25 -8.45 6.38
CA LEU A 18 -12.00 -7.40 7.37
C LEU A 18 -13.26 -7.14 8.20
N THR A 19 -13.09 -6.69 9.44
CA THR A 19 -14.23 -6.18 10.21
C THR A 19 -14.75 -4.88 9.58
N PRO A 20 -16.05 -4.55 9.73
CA PRO A 20 -16.62 -3.32 9.16
C PRO A 20 -15.84 -2.05 9.54
N GLY A 21 -15.41 -1.94 10.81
CA GLY A 21 -14.62 -0.80 11.29
C GLY A 21 -13.22 -0.69 10.66
N ARG A 22 -12.55 -1.83 10.42
CA ARG A 22 -11.25 -1.85 9.71
C ARG A 22 -11.40 -1.48 8.25
N TYR A 23 -12.45 -1.99 7.59
CA TYR A 23 -12.76 -1.63 6.21
C TYR A 23 -13.06 -0.12 6.08
N LEU A 24 -13.93 0.43 6.94
CA LEU A 24 -14.22 1.86 6.93
C LEU A 24 -12.97 2.72 7.18
N THR A 25 -12.08 2.26 8.06
CA THR A 25 -10.79 2.95 8.29
C THR A 25 -9.92 2.93 7.04
N ALA A 26 -9.84 1.79 6.33
CA ALA A 26 -9.09 1.68 5.08
C ALA A 26 -9.66 2.59 3.99
N VAL A 27 -10.98 2.60 3.81
CA VAL A 27 -11.68 3.49 2.86
C VAL A 27 -11.40 4.97 3.16
N ARG A 28 -11.51 5.39 4.43
CA ARG A 28 -11.23 6.78 4.82
C ARG A 28 -9.77 7.18 4.59
N LEU A 29 -8.82 6.30 4.93
CA LEU A 29 -7.41 6.56 4.70
C LEU A 29 -7.07 6.59 3.21
N PHE A 30 -7.67 5.71 2.41
CA PHE A 30 -7.53 5.73 0.96
C PHE A 30 -8.02 7.05 0.37
N ALA A 31 -9.24 7.48 0.73
CA ALA A 31 -9.79 8.75 0.27
C ALA A 31 -8.92 9.94 0.68
N ALA A 32 -8.40 9.95 1.92
CA ALA A 32 -7.49 10.99 2.38
C ALA A 32 -6.18 11.01 1.58
N LYS A 33 -5.57 9.85 1.33
CA LYS A 33 -4.36 9.73 0.49
C LYS A 33 -4.62 10.23 -0.92
N ARG A 34 -5.75 9.85 -1.53
CA ARG A 34 -6.15 10.35 -2.85
C ARG A 34 -6.21 11.88 -2.85
N MET A 35 -6.96 12.48 -1.93
CA MET A 35 -7.08 13.94 -1.82
C MET A 35 -5.74 14.63 -1.55
N LEU A 36 -4.87 14.05 -0.72
CA LEU A 36 -3.53 14.58 -0.46
C LEU A 36 -2.64 14.60 -1.72
N LEU A 37 -2.88 13.68 -2.65
CA LEU A 37 -2.09 13.51 -3.88
C LEU A 37 -2.68 14.23 -5.10
N THR A 38 -3.98 14.53 -5.10
CA THR A 38 -4.70 15.03 -6.29
C THR A 38 -5.36 16.39 -6.08
N THR A 39 -5.29 16.97 -4.88
CA THR A 39 -5.94 18.26 -4.56
C THR A 39 -5.05 19.15 -3.71
N ASP A 40 -5.32 20.44 -3.74
CA ASP A 40 -4.66 21.44 -2.91
C ASP A 40 -5.39 21.73 -1.59
N LEU A 41 -6.42 20.94 -1.24
CA LEU A 41 -7.20 21.11 -0.01
C LEU A 41 -6.29 21.14 1.22
N THR A 42 -6.65 21.87 2.28
CA THR A 42 -5.85 21.83 3.50
C THR A 42 -6.00 20.47 4.19
N VAL A 43 -5.04 20.07 5.04
CA VAL A 43 -5.18 18.84 5.83
C VAL A 43 -6.45 18.90 6.69
N SER A 44 -6.85 20.07 7.17
CA SER A 44 -8.09 20.27 7.93
C SER A 44 -9.34 19.98 7.10
N ASP A 45 -9.39 20.45 5.85
CA ASP A 45 -10.55 20.21 4.96
C ASP A 45 -10.68 18.73 4.59
N ILE A 46 -9.53 18.06 4.37
CA ILE A 46 -9.50 16.62 4.08
C ILE A 46 -10.03 15.83 5.28
N VAL A 47 -9.61 16.17 6.51
CA VAL A 47 -10.08 15.52 7.75
C VAL A 47 -11.60 15.57 7.86
N CYS A 48 -12.19 16.74 7.61
CA CYS A 48 -13.65 16.91 7.61
C CYS A 48 -14.30 16.07 6.51
N SER A 49 -13.74 16.08 5.30
CA SER A 49 -14.26 15.36 4.13
C SER A 49 -14.25 13.83 4.31
N VAL A 50 -13.28 13.29 5.03
CA VAL A 50 -13.17 11.84 5.29
C VAL A 50 -13.85 11.40 6.61
N GLY A 51 -14.58 12.29 7.27
CA GLY A 51 -15.43 11.97 8.42
C GLY A 51 -14.67 11.76 9.74
N TYR A 52 -13.58 12.49 9.94
CA TYR A 52 -12.89 12.60 11.24
C TYR A 52 -13.24 13.93 11.92
N ASN A 53 -13.43 13.90 13.24
CA ASN A 53 -13.83 15.07 14.03
C ASN A 53 -12.65 15.88 14.58
N SER A 54 -11.41 15.45 14.34
CA SER A 54 -10.22 16.07 14.91
C SER A 54 -9.00 15.83 14.02
N VAL A 55 -8.33 16.93 13.64
CA VAL A 55 -7.08 16.91 12.87
C VAL A 55 -5.97 16.18 13.61
N GLY A 56 -5.84 16.39 14.93
CA GLY A 56 -4.84 15.72 15.75
C GLY A 56 -5.03 14.20 15.77
N THR A 57 -6.27 13.76 16.00
CA THR A 57 -6.60 12.32 16.01
C THR A 57 -6.36 11.69 14.64
N PHE A 58 -6.77 12.35 13.56
CA PHE A 58 -6.52 11.91 12.20
C PHE A 58 -5.02 11.83 11.92
N THR A 59 -4.27 12.87 12.23
CA THR A 59 -2.82 12.96 11.94
C THR A 59 -2.07 11.84 12.65
N SER A 60 -2.33 11.60 13.94
CA SER A 60 -1.71 10.50 14.68
C SER A 60 -2.07 9.13 14.09
N ARG A 61 -3.34 8.90 13.73
CA ARG A 61 -3.79 7.64 13.13
C ARG A 61 -3.21 7.43 11.73
N PHE A 62 -3.23 8.45 10.90
CA PHE A 62 -2.66 8.45 9.55
C PHE A 62 -1.17 8.16 9.62
N THR A 63 -0.43 8.90 10.45
CA THR A 63 1.03 8.73 10.60
C THR A 63 1.37 7.33 11.09
N ARG A 64 0.63 6.80 12.07
CA ARG A 64 0.83 5.43 12.55
C ARG A 64 0.54 4.37 11.49
N ALA A 65 -0.48 4.58 10.67
CA ALA A 65 -0.90 3.60 9.66
C ALA A 65 -0.03 3.66 8.39
N VAL A 66 0.36 4.86 7.96
CA VAL A 66 1.06 5.13 6.70
C VAL A 66 2.59 5.18 6.88
N GLY A 67 3.06 5.54 8.09
CA GLY A 67 4.47 5.79 8.39
C GLY A 67 4.95 7.22 8.10
N MET A 68 4.10 8.05 7.49
CA MET A 68 4.38 9.43 7.13
C MET A 68 3.26 10.35 7.62
N SER A 69 3.58 11.59 8.00
CA SER A 69 2.54 12.59 8.28
C SER A 69 1.77 12.96 7.00
N PRO A 70 0.52 13.46 7.10
CA PRO A 70 -0.23 13.94 5.94
C PRO A 70 0.55 14.96 5.10
N THR A 71 1.30 15.85 5.74
CA THR A 71 2.12 16.87 5.08
C THR A 71 3.28 16.25 4.29
N GLN A 72 4.00 15.28 4.87
CA GLN A 72 5.06 14.55 4.16
C GLN A 72 4.50 13.74 2.99
N TYR A 73 3.30 13.18 3.17
CA TYR A 73 2.62 12.39 2.14
C TYR A 73 2.22 13.21 0.91
N ARG A 74 2.08 14.54 1.05
CA ARG A 74 1.84 15.46 -0.08
C ARG A 74 3.06 15.70 -0.96
N SER A 75 4.25 15.24 -0.55
CA SER A 75 5.47 15.51 -1.31
C SER A 75 5.39 14.96 -2.75
N PRO A 76 5.99 15.64 -3.73
CA PRO A 76 6.05 15.15 -5.12
C PRO A 76 6.68 13.77 -5.25
N ALA A 77 7.66 13.44 -4.38
CA ALA A 77 8.29 12.13 -4.35
C ALA A 77 7.30 11.02 -4.00
N VAL A 78 6.45 11.23 -2.99
CA VAL A 78 5.39 10.29 -2.62
C VAL A 78 4.36 10.16 -3.75
N ALA A 79 3.97 11.27 -4.38
CA ALA A 79 3.06 11.23 -5.51
C ALA A 79 3.60 10.39 -6.66
N ARG A 80 4.88 10.57 -7.03
CA ARG A 80 5.53 9.79 -8.09
C ARG A 80 5.59 8.30 -7.79
N LEU A 81 5.84 7.93 -6.53
CA LEU A 81 6.04 6.54 -6.11
C LEU A 81 4.82 5.87 -5.45
N THR A 82 3.63 6.45 -5.57
CA THR A 82 2.40 5.84 -5.03
C THR A 82 1.78 4.86 -6.01
N VAL A 83 1.60 3.63 -5.55
CA VAL A 83 0.78 2.60 -6.19
C VAL A 83 -0.60 2.64 -5.57
N ALA A 84 -1.62 2.88 -6.39
CA ALA A 84 -3.02 2.86 -5.97
C ALA A 84 -3.84 1.91 -6.84
N ALA A 85 -4.69 1.12 -6.19
CA ALA A 85 -5.63 0.23 -6.83
C ALA A 85 -6.99 0.32 -6.15
N SER A 86 -7.96 0.79 -6.93
CA SER A 86 -9.39 0.74 -6.67
C SER A 86 -10.12 0.73 -8.01
N ASP A 87 -11.43 0.59 -7.97
CA ASP A 87 -12.31 0.66 -9.14
C ASP A 87 -12.33 2.06 -9.79
N ASP A 88 -12.26 3.13 -8.99
CA ASP A 88 -12.38 4.53 -9.45
C ASP A 88 -11.06 5.30 -9.50
N PHE A 89 -10.02 4.79 -8.84
CA PHE A 89 -8.71 5.42 -8.77
C PHE A 89 -7.61 4.38 -8.85
N ALA A 90 -6.92 4.37 -9.99
CA ALA A 90 -5.74 3.56 -10.23
C ALA A 90 -4.54 4.46 -10.52
N ARG A 91 -3.40 4.12 -9.94
CA ARG A 91 -2.14 4.82 -10.16
C ARG A 91 -0.99 3.81 -10.09
N MET A 92 -0.11 3.86 -11.06
CA MET A 92 1.13 3.09 -11.07
C MET A 92 2.27 4.05 -11.41
N PRO A 93 3.36 4.08 -10.62
CA PRO A 93 4.57 4.77 -11.00
C PRO A 93 5.18 4.21 -12.28
N ASP A 94 6.09 4.95 -12.90
CA ASP A 94 6.89 4.40 -13.99
C ASP A 94 7.73 3.22 -13.50
N LEU A 95 7.92 2.21 -14.36
CA LEU A 95 8.69 1.02 -13.98
C LEU A 95 10.13 1.37 -13.60
N GLY A 96 10.74 2.34 -14.28
CA GLY A 96 12.09 2.82 -13.94
C GLY A 96 12.16 3.37 -12.52
N ASP A 97 11.21 4.24 -12.16
CA ASP A 97 11.11 4.85 -10.82
C ASP A 97 10.92 3.79 -9.73
N MET A 98 10.10 2.77 -9.98
CA MET A 98 9.88 1.68 -9.01
C MET A 98 11.14 0.85 -8.79
N ILE A 99 11.87 0.52 -9.87
CA ILE A 99 13.11 -0.25 -9.80
C ILE A 99 14.18 0.56 -9.05
N GLU A 100 14.31 1.85 -9.32
CA GLU A 100 15.24 2.74 -8.61
C GLU A 100 14.88 2.83 -7.12
N ALA A 101 13.59 3.04 -6.80
CA ALA A 101 13.11 3.06 -5.42
C ALA A 101 13.39 1.75 -4.68
N ASN A 102 13.28 0.60 -5.35
CA ASN A 102 13.60 -0.70 -4.72
C ASN A 102 15.09 -0.83 -4.43
N ARG A 103 15.95 -0.43 -5.37
CA ARG A 103 17.43 -0.47 -5.21
C ARG A 103 17.91 0.44 -4.10
N GLY A 104 17.30 1.61 -3.93
CA GLY A 104 17.68 2.62 -2.94
C GLY A 104 17.13 2.39 -1.52
N ARG A 105 16.33 1.35 -1.28
CA ARG A 105 15.71 1.12 0.02
C ARG A 105 16.72 0.78 1.12
N SER A 106 16.52 1.37 2.29
CA SER A 106 17.25 0.99 3.50
C SER A 106 16.99 -0.49 3.82
N ARG A 107 18.05 -1.30 3.85
CA ARG A 107 17.93 -2.72 4.18
C ARG A 107 17.52 -2.90 5.64
N THR A 108 16.63 -3.86 5.90
CA THR A 108 16.28 -4.23 7.28
C THR A 108 17.52 -4.77 7.99
N GLU A 109 17.78 -4.30 9.22
CA GLU A 109 18.81 -4.86 10.08
C GLU A 109 18.48 -6.30 10.46
N GLY A 110 19.40 -7.23 10.20
CA GLY A 110 19.27 -8.65 10.53
C GLY A 110 19.10 -9.58 9.31
N PRO A 111 18.90 -10.89 9.55
CA PRO A 111 18.78 -11.87 8.50
C PRO A 111 17.49 -11.65 7.69
N THR A 112 17.63 -11.61 6.38
CA THR A 112 16.51 -11.50 5.43
C THR A 112 16.48 -12.70 4.50
N ASN A 113 15.32 -12.92 3.88
CA ASN A 113 15.05 -14.02 2.97
C ASN A 113 14.53 -13.49 1.64
N THR A 114 14.47 -14.38 0.66
CA THR A 114 13.86 -14.11 -0.65
C THR A 114 12.57 -14.89 -0.77
N LEU A 115 11.46 -14.18 -0.98
CA LEU A 115 10.19 -14.77 -1.37
C LEU A 115 10.18 -14.98 -2.88
N ARG A 116 9.86 -16.19 -3.33
CA ARG A 116 9.72 -16.50 -4.76
C ARG A 116 8.25 -16.72 -5.10
N GLY A 117 7.89 -16.50 -6.36
CA GLY A 117 6.56 -16.82 -6.80
C GLY A 117 6.32 -16.55 -8.28
N ALA A 118 5.11 -16.87 -8.72
CA ALA A 118 4.63 -16.53 -10.06
C ALA A 118 3.43 -15.59 -9.97
N LEU A 119 3.43 -14.60 -10.85
CA LEU A 119 2.27 -13.77 -11.16
C LEU A 119 1.70 -14.20 -12.50
N GLU A 120 0.43 -14.58 -12.51
CA GLU A 120 -0.33 -14.90 -13.72
C GLU A 120 -1.18 -13.69 -14.11
N ILE A 121 -0.91 -13.16 -15.30
CA ILE A 121 -1.69 -12.11 -15.95
C ILE A 121 -2.75 -12.77 -16.86
N PRO A 122 -4.01 -12.29 -16.86
CA PRO A 122 -5.05 -12.80 -17.76
C PRO A 122 -4.60 -12.77 -19.22
N SER A 123 -4.96 -13.80 -20.00
CA SER A 123 -4.50 -13.96 -21.39
C SER A 123 -4.97 -12.85 -22.33
N GLN A 124 -5.99 -12.08 -21.95
CA GLN A 124 -6.45 -10.90 -22.69
C GLN A 124 -5.46 -9.73 -22.61
N VAL A 125 -4.55 -9.73 -21.63
CA VAL A 125 -3.57 -8.67 -21.40
C VAL A 125 -2.21 -9.13 -21.92
N CYS A 126 -1.73 -8.47 -22.98
CA CYS A 126 -0.45 -8.81 -23.63
C CYS A 126 0.76 -8.54 -22.72
N GLY A 127 0.68 -7.52 -21.86
CA GLY A 127 1.73 -7.14 -20.94
C GLY A 127 1.22 -6.15 -19.90
N ALA A 128 1.87 -6.14 -18.73
CA ALA A 128 1.55 -5.22 -17.65
C ALA A 128 2.81 -4.83 -16.88
N ASN A 129 2.90 -3.57 -16.46
CA ASN A 129 3.85 -3.20 -15.40
C ASN A 129 3.27 -3.69 -14.08
N ALA A 130 4.04 -4.45 -13.31
CA ALA A 130 3.59 -5.06 -12.08
C ALA A 130 4.50 -4.70 -10.91
N VAL A 131 3.90 -4.65 -9.72
CA VAL A 131 4.60 -4.59 -8.46
C VAL A 131 4.03 -5.66 -7.53
N VAL A 132 4.92 -6.44 -6.92
CA VAL A 132 4.57 -7.42 -5.88
C VAL A 132 5.14 -6.93 -4.56
N GLY A 133 4.27 -6.60 -3.61
CA GLY A 133 4.65 -6.15 -2.29
C GLY A 133 4.36 -7.18 -1.20
N VAL A 134 5.24 -7.24 -0.20
CA VAL A 134 5.08 -8.04 1.01
C VAL A 134 4.64 -7.12 2.16
N PHE A 135 3.50 -7.43 2.76
CA PHE A 135 2.84 -6.59 3.76
C PHE A 135 2.57 -7.38 5.04
N ARG A 136 2.55 -6.69 6.19
CA ARG A 136 2.18 -7.30 7.47
C ARG A 136 0.67 -7.45 7.67
N ASP A 137 -0.12 -6.76 6.85
CA ASP A 137 -1.58 -6.69 6.98
C ASP A 137 -2.25 -6.91 5.63
N ALA A 138 -3.48 -7.42 5.65
CA ALA A 138 -4.30 -7.67 4.46
C ALA A 138 -4.86 -6.39 3.83
N ALA A 139 -4.94 -5.31 4.61
CA ALA A 139 -5.37 -3.99 4.18
C ALA A 139 -4.22 -2.99 4.37
N PRO A 140 -3.15 -3.09 3.56
CA PRO A 140 -1.94 -2.32 3.79
C PRO A 140 -2.21 -0.82 3.71
N GLN A 141 -1.75 -0.09 4.74
CA GLN A 141 -1.83 1.36 4.78
C GLN A 141 -0.46 2.03 4.62
N GLY A 142 0.62 1.32 4.97
CA GLY A 142 1.99 1.80 4.82
C GLY A 142 2.70 1.14 3.65
N ALA A 143 3.96 1.54 3.49
CA ALA A 143 4.85 0.95 2.50
C ALA A 143 5.00 -0.58 2.70
N PRO A 144 5.22 -1.34 1.62
CA PRO A 144 5.56 -2.76 1.74
C PRO A 144 6.85 -2.92 2.55
N VAL A 145 7.00 -4.06 3.23
CA VAL A 145 8.24 -4.44 3.91
C VAL A 145 9.35 -4.62 2.88
N ALA A 146 9.03 -5.32 1.80
CA ALA A 146 9.85 -5.45 0.62
C ALA A 146 8.93 -5.57 -0.60
N PHE A 147 9.42 -5.20 -1.77
CA PHE A 147 8.66 -5.34 -3.01
C PHE A 147 9.60 -5.67 -4.17
N GLU A 148 9.02 -6.08 -5.28
CA GLU A 148 9.69 -6.19 -6.57
C GLU A 148 8.81 -5.60 -7.65
N ALA A 149 9.41 -4.90 -8.61
CA ALA A 149 8.70 -4.29 -9.74
C ALA A 149 9.27 -4.80 -11.06
N PHE A 150 8.42 -5.21 -11.99
CA PHE A 150 8.82 -5.87 -13.22
C PHE A 150 7.72 -5.79 -14.28
N THR A 151 8.06 -6.14 -15.53
CA THR A 151 7.08 -6.33 -16.60
C THR A 151 6.57 -7.77 -16.58
N ALA A 152 5.27 -7.95 -16.40
CA ALA A 152 4.61 -9.25 -16.37
C ALA A 152 3.88 -9.53 -17.69
N HIS A 153 3.96 -10.77 -18.15
CA HIS A 153 3.28 -11.30 -19.33
C HIS A 153 2.95 -12.78 -19.10
N GLY A 154 1.69 -13.16 -19.32
CA GLY A 154 1.23 -14.52 -19.01
C GLY A 154 1.61 -14.93 -17.58
N ARG A 155 2.29 -16.07 -17.43
CA ARG A 155 2.89 -16.50 -16.15
C ARG A 155 4.33 -16.00 -16.05
N THR A 156 4.59 -15.07 -15.14
CA THR A 156 5.92 -14.48 -14.92
C THR A 156 6.41 -14.79 -13.50
N GLU A 157 7.61 -15.35 -13.38
CA GLU A 157 8.26 -15.57 -12.07
C GLU A 157 8.83 -14.26 -11.51
N PHE A 158 8.81 -14.13 -10.18
CA PHE A 158 9.35 -12.97 -9.47
C PHE A 158 10.08 -13.42 -8.20
N GLU A 159 10.99 -12.55 -7.73
CA GLU A 159 11.70 -12.72 -6.47
C GLU A 159 11.66 -11.41 -5.68
N VAL A 160 11.11 -11.46 -4.46
CA VAL A 160 11.13 -10.33 -3.54
C VAL A 160 12.19 -10.59 -2.48
N ALA A 161 13.33 -9.90 -2.59
CA ALA A 161 14.44 -10.01 -1.64
C ALA A 161 14.22 -9.13 -0.40
N GLY A 162 15.01 -9.36 0.65
CA GLY A 162 15.03 -8.49 1.83
C GLY A 162 13.85 -8.69 2.79
N VAL A 163 13.16 -9.84 2.72
CA VAL A 163 11.99 -10.12 3.55
C VAL A 163 12.42 -10.72 4.90
N PRO A 164 12.16 -10.07 6.05
CA PRO A 164 12.49 -10.64 7.36
C PRO A 164 11.69 -11.90 7.68
N ASN A 165 12.10 -12.60 8.74
CA ASN A 165 11.30 -13.70 9.26
C ASN A 165 9.96 -13.18 9.81
N GLY A 166 8.86 -13.84 9.47
CA GLY A 166 7.53 -13.42 9.91
C GLY A 166 6.37 -14.02 9.13
N SER A 167 5.19 -13.45 9.34
CA SER A 167 3.93 -13.84 8.70
C SER A 167 3.38 -12.66 7.91
N TYR A 168 3.19 -12.83 6.61
CA TYR A 168 2.95 -11.72 5.68
C TYR A 168 1.81 -11.99 4.69
N ARG A 169 1.20 -10.93 4.18
CA ARG A 169 0.36 -10.95 2.97
C ARG A 169 1.21 -10.53 1.79
N VAL A 170 1.05 -11.24 0.68
CA VAL A 170 1.68 -10.85 -0.59
C VAL A 170 0.58 -10.31 -1.48
N ILE A 171 0.77 -9.10 -1.99
CA ILE A 171 -0.21 -8.40 -2.83
C ILE A 171 0.51 -7.92 -4.08
N ALA A 172 -0.04 -8.28 -5.24
CA ALA A 172 0.39 -7.78 -6.53
C ALA A 172 -0.59 -6.74 -7.04
N VAL A 173 -0.06 -5.67 -7.62
CA VAL A 173 -0.81 -4.71 -8.42
C VAL A 173 -0.16 -4.68 -9.79
N ALA A 174 -0.96 -4.79 -10.84
CA ALA A 174 -0.46 -4.73 -12.21
C ALA A 174 -1.30 -3.76 -13.04
N MET A 175 -0.61 -2.91 -13.79
CA MET A 175 -1.20 -1.97 -14.73
C MET A 175 -0.98 -2.51 -16.14
N PRO A 176 -2.05 -2.96 -16.83
CA PRO A 176 -1.96 -3.36 -18.23
C PRO A 176 -1.32 -2.27 -19.08
N HIS A 177 -0.49 -2.66 -20.04
CA HIS A 177 -0.06 -1.75 -21.09
C HIS A 177 -1.27 -1.42 -21.96
N GLU A 178 -1.56 -0.13 -22.16
CA GLU A 178 -2.74 0.29 -22.91
C GLU A 178 -2.76 -0.36 -24.29
N THR A 179 -3.84 -1.07 -24.60
CA THR A 179 -4.18 -1.51 -25.96
C THR A 179 -5.57 -0.97 -26.26
N GLU A 180 -5.79 -0.45 -27.46
CA GLU A 180 -6.97 0.35 -27.88
C GLU A 180 -8.36 -0.27 -27.62
N ALA A 181 -8.46 -1.53 -27.15
CA ALA A 181 -9.69 -2.31 -27.09
C ALA A 181 -10.28 -2.57 -25.69
N GLU A 182 -9.52 -2.45 -24.59
CA GLU A 182 -10.07 -2.67 -23.23
C GLU A 182 -9.52 -1.62 -22.26
N SER A 183 -10.42 -0.84 -21.65
CA SER A 183 -10.06 0.15 -20.63
C SER A 183 -9.16 -0.47 -19.57
N GLY A 184 -7.97 0.14 -19.40
CA GLY A 184 -6.90 -0.17 -18.45
C GLY A 184 -7.29 -0.19 -16.98
N ARG A 185 -8.19 -1.10 -16.61
CA ARG A 185 -8.52 -1.39 -15.21
C ARG A 185 -7.30 -2.04 -14.56
N VAL A 186 -6.92 -1.49 -13.41
CA VAL A 186 -5.87 -2.06 -12.58
C VAL A 186 -6.21 -3.50 -12.21
N LEU A 187 -5.22 -4.37 -12.36
CA LEU A 187 -5.29 -5.75 -11.93
C LEU A 187 -4.70 -5.88 -10.52
N THR A 188 -5.30 -6.73 -9.70
CA THR A 188 -4.83 -7.03 -8.36
C THR A 188 -4.80 -8.54 -8.13
N ALA A 189 -3.85 -8.98 -7.32
CA ALA A 189 -3.80 -10.35 -6.80
C ALA A 189 -3.36 -10.31 -5.33
N ASN A 190 -3.82 -11.24 -4.52
CA ASN A 190 -3.32 -11.37 -3.15
C ASN A 190 -3.33 -12.82 -2.67
N THR A 191 -2.45 -13.12 -1.71
CA THR A 191 -2.51 -14.41 -1.01
C THR A 191 -3.76 -14.45 -0.14
N ARG A 192 -4.51 -15.56 -0.17
CA ARG A 192 -5.73 -15.72 0.66
C ARG A 192 -5.45 -15.72 2.17
N ARG A 193 -4.29 -16.26 2.56
CA ARG A 193 -3.82 -16.36 3.95
C ARG A 193 -2.46 -15.68 4.07
N HIS A 194 -2.02 -15.51 5.31
CA HIS A 194 -0.63 -15.13 5.54
C HIS A 194 0.31 -16.26 5.10
N VAL A 195 1.44 -15.86 4.55
CA VAL A 195 2.55 -16.70 4.15
C VAL A 195 3.64 -16.53 5.22
N THR A 196 4.08 -17.64 5.79
CA THR A 196 5.19 -17.65 6.74
C THR A 196 6.50 -17.65 5.98
N ILE A 197 7.37 -16.71 6.29
CA ILE A 197 8.71 -16.60 5.73
C ILE A 197 9.68 -16.78 6.89
N SER A 198 10.62 -17.71 6.75
CA SER A 198 11.69 -17.91 7.71
C SER A 198 12.95 -18.46 7.05
N SER A 199 14.10 -18.22 7.68
CA SER A 199 15.39 -18.74 7.22
C SER A 199 15.35 -20.26 7.02
N GLY A 200 15.83 -20.71 5.86
CA GLY A 200 15.86 -22.13 5.48
C GLY A 200 14.56 -22.68 4.88
N LEU A 201 13.44 -21.94 4.90
CA LEU A 201 12.22 -22.34 4.20
C LEU A 201 12.17 -21.76 2.79
N ASN A 202 12.15 -22.63 1.78
CA ASN A 202 11.89 -22.21 0.40
C ASN A 202 10.39 -21.92 0.24
N THR A 203 10.03 -20.65 0.31
CA THR A 203 8.64 -20.20 0.25
C THR A 203 8.30 -19.76 -1.16
N TYR A 204 7.28 -20.41 -1.76
CA TYR A 204 6.80 -20.12 -3.10
C TYR A 204 5.31 -19.72 -3.07
N VAL A 205 4.95 -18.65 -3.77
CA VAL A 205 3.56 -18.17 -3.89
C VAL A 205 3.12 -18.11 -5.36
N SER A 206 1.87 -18.46 -5.63
CA SER A 206 1.24 -18.25 -6.93
C SER A 206 0.12 -17.22 -6.77
N LEU A 207 0.15 -16.20 -7.61
CA LEU A 207 -0.78 -15.08 -7.61
C LEU A 207 -1.43 -15.00 -8.99
N SER A 208 -2.76 -15.01 -9.06
CA SER A 208 -3.49 -14.80 -10.31
C SER A 208 -4.14 -13.43 -10.29
N ALA A 209 -3.68 -12.53 -11.15
CA ALA A 209 -4.16 -11.16 -11.25
C ALA A 209 -5.55 -11.11 -11.89
N ARG A 210 -6.41 -10.26 -11.34
CA ARG A 210 -7.78 -10.05 -11.82
C ARG A 210 -8.12 -8.56 -11.74
N PRO A 211 -9.04 -8.04 -12.57
CA PRO A 211 -9.52 -6.68 -12.42
C PRO A 211 -9.96 -6.40 -10.98
N ALA A 212 -9.62 -5.23 -10.44
CA ALA A 212 -10.04 -4.84 -9.10
C ALA A 212 -11.57 -4.88 -8.99
N GLU A 213 -12.06 -5.63 -8.00
CA GLU A 213 -13.48 -5.72 -7.66
C GLU A 213 -13.92 -4.47 -6.88
N GLU A 214 -15.16 -4.04 -7.06
CA GLU A 214 -15.75 -2.90 -6.34
C GLU A 214 -15.75 -3.11 -4.82
N THR A 215 -15.92 -4.37 -4.37
CA THR A 215 -15.89 -4.72 -2.95
C THR A 215 -14.48 -4.96 -2.40
N ALA A 216 -13.44 -4.89 -3.25
CA ALA A 216 -12.07 -5.04 -2.79
C ALA A 216 -11.72 -3.91 -1.82
N THR A 217 -10.85 -4.19 -0.85
CA THR A 217 -10.36 -3.13 0.02
C THR A 217 -9.48 -2.21 -0.81
N PRO A 218 -9.81 -0.91 -0.94
CA PRO A 218 -9.03 -0.01 -1.76
C PRO A 218 -7.64 0.17 -1.14
N MET A 219 -6.63 0.22 -2.00
CA MET A 219 -5.23 0.25 -1.60
C MET A 219 -4.54 1.45 -2.22
N ALA A 220 -3.86 2.23 -1.40
CA ALA A 220 -2.91 3.25 -1.84
C ALA A 220 -1.69 3.18 -0.93
N VAL A 221 -0.55 2.75 -1.49
CA VAL A 221 0.71 2.59 -0.77
C VAL A 221 1.82 3.33 -1.51
N THR A 222 2.68 3.99 -0.74
CA THR A 222 3.88 4.61 -1.31
C THR A 222 5.03 3.61 -1.30
N LEU A 223 5.76 3.55 -2.41
CA LEU A 223 7.02 2.82 -2.51
C LEU A 223 8.20 3.67 -2.03
N ALA A 224 8.01 4.99 -1.90
CA ALA A 224 9.01 5.91 -1.37
C ALA A 224 9.39 5.54 0.07
N ASP A 225 10.68 5.62 0.38
CA ASP A 225 11.18 5.49 1.73
C ASP A 225 10.88 6.79 2.50
N VAL A 226 10.59 6.69 3.80
CA VAL A 226 10.44 7.87 4.67
C VAL A 226 11.74 8.67 4.71
N SER A 227 12.89 8.00 4.60
CA SER A 227 14.20 8.64 4.53
C SER A 227 14.38 9.48 3.25
N SER A 228 13.79 9.08 2.12
CA SER A 228 13.92 9.81 0.84
C SER A 228 13.01 11.02 0.71
N VAL A 229 12.00 11.14 1.58
CA VAL A 229 11.07 12.29 1.62
C VAL A 229 11.64 13.45 2.47
N GLY A 230 12.69 13.20 3.25
CA GLY A 230 13.47 14.23 3.95
C GLY A 230 12.80 14.77 5.22
N ALA A 231 13.65 15.04 6.21
CA ALA A 231 13.32 15.49 7.57
C ALA A 231 12.38 16.70 7.59
N ASP A 232 11.38 16.64 8.48
CA ASP A 232 10.52 17.79 8.78
C ASP A 232 11.39 18.93 9.34
N PRO A 233 11.51 20.09 8.67
CA PRO A 233 12.27 21.23 9.19
C PRO A 233 11.67 21.77 10.50
N ARG A 234 10.44 21.37 10.88
CA ARG A 234 9.81 21.76 12.15
C ARG A 234 10.15 20.87 13.34
N ARG A 235 10.77 19.70 13.14
CA ARG A 235 11.21 18.83 14.26
C ARG A 235 12.60 19.14 14.79
N ALA A 236 13.38 20.02 14.14
CA ALA A 236 14.67 20.49 14.64
C ALA A 236 14.55 21.61 15.70
N GLY A 237 13.33 22.14 15.95
CA GLY A 237 13.11 23.29 16.84
C GLY A 237 12.73 22.99 18.29
N ASP A 238 12.36 21.75 18.65
CA ASP A 238 11.76 21.43 19.97
C ASP A 238 12.74 20.80 20.97
N LEU A 239 14.05 20.93 20.74
CA LEU A 239 15.10 20.44 21.64
C LEU A 239 16.09 21.55 22.03
N CYS A 240 15.60 22.73 22.41
CA CYS A 240 16.45 23.73 23.07
C CYS A 240 15.67 24.77 23.89
N LEU A 241 14.92 24.35 24.92
CA LEU A 241 14.54 25.24 26.04
C LEU A 241 14.44 24.40 27.33
N GLN A 242 15.57 24.18 27.99
CA GLN A 242 15.58 23.93 29.44
C GLN A 242 15.77 25.30 30.12
N PRO A 243 14.89 25.72 31.04
CA PRO A 243 15.10 26.95 31.78
C PRO A 243 16.22 26.74 32.81
N THR A 244 17.29 27.52 32.68
CA THR A 244 18.26 27.75 33.75
C THR A 244 17.54 28.47 34.89
N VAL A 245 17.36 27.79 36.02
CA VAL A 245 16.95 28.43 37.27
C VAL A 245 18.22 28.72 38.07
N ALA A 246 18.39 29.99 38.41
CA ALA A 246 19.44 30.54 39.26
C ALA A 246 19.24 30.19 40.75
#